data_AF-A0A9D4W727-F1
#
_entry.id   AF-A0A9D4W727-F1
#
_cell.length_a   1.000
_cell.length_b   1.000
_cell.length_c   1.000
_cell.angle_alpha   90.00
_cell.angle_beta   90.00
_cell.angle_gamma   90.00
#
_symmetry.space_group_name_H-M   'P 1'
#
loop_
_entity.id
_entity.type
_entity.pdbx_description
1 polymer ?
#
loop_
_entity_poly.entity_id
_entity_poly.type
_entity_poly.pdbx_seq_one_letter_code
_entity_poly.pdbx_strand_id
1 'polypeptide(L)'
;MASLSIFDQVDWQYADDWNLPPLHFNISHTSSLIACGVTVGSPIGIDVEEKQRRLKNDILAFARRYYSPHEVEMLAHIEDPELRRHEFIKLWTLKEAYVKALGRGFSASPFNTFTIRLRDHMKEGIHVLPHVISKENEISAEPSGDLENLSSNWHFVLLELLGSHYAAVCIEKDSTNEDKGSIPVNMTIRKTIPFVEDECISGTDTVAVIGGLSKLLV
;
A
#
# COMPACT_ATOMS: atom_id res chain seq x y z
N MET A 1 24.06 -18.66 -24.05
CA MET A 1 22.90 -18.32 -24.90
C MET A 1 22.15 -19.61 -25.16
N ALA A 2 21.00 -19.79 -24.50
CA ALA A 2 19.96 -20.77 -24.82
C ALA A 2 18.74 -20.39 -23.95
N SER A 3 17.77 -19.70 -24.57
CA SER A 3 16.45 -19.50 -23.97
C SER A 3 15.57 -20.69 -24.36
N LEU A 4 14.90 -21.29 -23.38
CA LEU A 4 13.75 -22.14 -23.63
C LEU A 4 12.71 -21.81 -22.56
N SER A 5 11.64 -21.13 -22.96
CA SER A 5 10.40 -21.08 -22.21
C SER A 5 9.28 -21.25 -23.23
N ILE A 6 8.67 -22.42 -23.21
CA ILE A 6 7.48 -22.78 -23.98
C ILE A 6 6.32 -21.98 -23.38
N PHE A 7 5.69 -21.11 -24.18
CA PHE A 7 4.35 -20.63 -23.88
C PHE A 7 3.38 -21.50 -24.69
N ASP A 8 2.75 -22.48 -24.05
CA ASP A 8 1.54 -23.08 -24.59
C ASP A 8 0.47 -21.98 -24.61
N GLN A 9 0.10 -21.58 -25.81
CA GLN A 9 -1.00 -20.67 -26.07
C GLN A 9 -2.29 -21.42 -25.70
N VAL A 10 -2.88 -21.08 -24.55
CA VAL A 10 -4.21 -21.59 -24.19
C VAL A 10 -5.24 -20.83 -25.01
N ASP A 11 -5.68 -21.42 -26.12
CA ASP A 11 -6.84 -20.96 -26.88
C ASP A 11 -8.10 -21.20 -26.05
N TRP A 12 -8.58 -20.17 -25.38
CA TRP A 12 -9.90 -20.20 -24.75
C TRP A 12 -10.97 -19.88 -25.79
N GLN A 13 -11.73 -20.89 -26.22
CA GLN A 13 -13.03 -20.67 -26.85
C GLN A 13 -14.04 -20.28 -25.77
N TYR A 14 -14.27 -18.97 -25.58
CA TYR A 14 -15.29 -18.48 -24.64
C TYR A 14 -16.67 -18.39 -25.33
N ALA A 15 -17.68 -18.93 -24.65
CA ALA A 15 -19.09 -18.70 -24.97
C ALA A 15 -19.50 -17.29 -24.52
N ASP A 16 -20.18 -16.57 -25.42
CA ASP A 16 -20.67 -15.20 -25.25
C ASP A 16 -21.79 -15.12 -24.19
N ASP A 17 -21.48 -14.84 -22.92
CA ASP A 17 -22.35 -14.03 -22.02
C ASP A 17 -21.85 -13.86 -20.56
N TRP A 18 -20.59 -14.17 -20.24
CA TRP A 18 -20.07 -13.98 -18.87
C TRP A 18 -19.33 -12.65 -18.74
N ASN A 19 -20.02 -11.60 -18.30
CA ASN A 19 -19.38 -10.33 -17.95
C ASN A 19 -18.73 -10.45 -16.56
N LEU A 20 -17.60 -11.16 -16.48
CA LEU A 20 -16.81 -11.27 -15.25
C LEU A 20 -16.20 -9.89 -14.91
N PRO A 21 -16.18 -9.49 -13.63
CA PRO A 21 -15.50 -8.26 -13.22
C PRO A 21 -14.01 -8.29 -13.63
N PRO A 22 -13.44 -7.16 -14.08
CA PRO A 22 -12.09 -7.11 -14.60
C PRO A 22 -11.05 -7.47 -13.53
N LEU A 23 -9.97 -8.15 -13.93
CA LEU A 23 -8.83 -8.41 -13.08
C LEU A 23 -7.87 -7.22 -13.12
N HIS A 24 -7.47 -6.73 -11.96
CA HIS A 24 -6.46 -5.68 -11.80
C HIS A 24 -5.26 -6.24 -11.05
N PHE A 25 -4.06 -5.82 -11.44
CA PHE A 25 -2.84 -6.18 -10.74
C PHE A 25 -1.83 -5.03 -10.76
N ASN A 26 -0.94 -5.01 -9.77
CA ASN A 26 0.18 -4.09 -9.72
C ASN A 26 1.39 -4.78 -9.09
N ILE A 27 2.59 -4.39 -9.52
CA ILE A 27 3.85 -5.01 -9.08
C ILE A 27 4.77 -3.92 -8.51
N SER A 28 5.45 -4.25 -7.42
CA SER A 28 6.60 -3.50 -6.92
C SER A 28 7.72 -4.43 -6.51
N HIS A 29 8.95 -3.94 -6.46
CA HIS A 29 10.09 -4.75 -6.08
C HIS A 29 11.19 -3.92 -5.44
N THR A 30 11.91 -4.54 -4.52
CA THR A 30 13.20 -4.10 -3.99
C THR A 30 14.30 -5.01 -4.53
N SER A 31 15.52 -4.87 -4.00
CA SER A 31 16.62 -5.77 -4.35
C SER A 31 16.39 -7.22 -3.89
N SER A 32 15.54 -7.42 -2.87
CA SER A 32 15.35 -8.69 -2.17
C SER A 32 13.92 -9.21 -2.14
N LEU A 33 12.94 -8.42 -2.61
CA LEU A 33 11.52 -8.78 -2.59
C LEU A 33 10.83 -8.34 -3.87
N ILE A 34 9.92 -9.17 -4.39
CA ILE A 34 8.92 -8.78 -5.39
C ILE A 34 7.55 -8.92 -4.72
N ALA A 35 6.72 -7.91 -4.87
CA ALA A 35 5.34 -7.91 -4.42
C ALA A 35 4.40 -7.76 -5.63
N CYS A 36 3.33 -8.56 -5.64
CA CYS A 36 2.28 -8.52 -6.65
C CYS A 36 0.93 -8.44 -5.92
N GLY A 37 0.22 -7.32 -6.12
CA GLY A 37 -1.15 -7.16 -5.66
C GLY A 37 -2.11 -7.52 -6.78
N VAL A 38 -3.17 -8.27 -6.47
CA VAL A 38 -4.20 -8.68 -7.43
C VAL A 38 -5.58 -8.46 -6.82
N THR A 39 -6.47 -7.84 -7.58
CA THR A 39 -7.86 -7.55 -7.19
C THR A 39 -8.81 -7.85 -8.34
N VAL A 40 -10.08 -8.07 -8.01
CA VAL A 40 -11.16 -8.27 -8.97
C VAL A 40 -12.12 -7.09 -8.85
N GLY A 41 -12.37 -6.38 -9.96
CA GLY A 41 -13.32 -5.27 -10.05
C GLY A 41 -12.82 -3.91 -9.53
N SER A 42 -11.65 -3.83 -8.90
CA SER A 42 -11.14 -2.58 -8.32
C SER A 42 -9.67 -2.35 -8.71
N PRO A 43 -9.28 -1.16 -9.19
CA PRO A 43 -7.89 -0.78 -9.35
C PRO A 43 -7.09 -0.94 -8.06
N ILE A 44 -5.85 -1.42 -8.20
CA ILE A 44 -4.91 -1.63 -7.10
C ILE A 44 -3.55 -1.01 -7.44
N GLY A 45 -2.90 -0.45 -6.43
CA GLY A 45 -1.48 -0.13 -6.43
C GLY A 45 -0.81 -0.77 -5.23
N ILE A 46 0.38 -1.32 -5.43
CA ILE A 46 1.23 -1.86 -4.38
C ILE A 46 2.61 -1.23 -4.46
N ASP A 47 3.18 -0.93 -3.31
CA ASP A 47 4.58 -0.55 -3.22
C ASP A 47 5.28 -1.27 -2.06
N VAL A 48 6.59 -1.52 -2.22
CA VAL A 48 7.43 -2.15 -1.21
C VAL A 48 8.76 -1.44 -1.10
N GLU A 49 9.22 -1.23 0.12
CA GLU A 49 10.47 -0.55 0.43
C GLU A 49 11.22 -1.24 1.58
N GLU A 50 12.54 -1.32 1.47
CA GLU A 50 13.39 -1.88 2.52
C GLU A 50 13.37 -0.97 3.76
N LYS A 51 13.02 -1.52 4.93
CA LYS A 51 12.92 -0.77 6.20
C LYS A 51 14.25 -0.12 6.59
N GLN A 52 15.37 -0.74 6.25
CA GLN A 52 16.73 -0.24 6.52
C GLN A 52 17.33 0.56 5.35
N ARG A 53 16.53 0.93 4.35
CA ARG A 53 17.00 1.70 3.18
C ARG A 53 17.74 2.96 3.65
N ARG A 54 19.00 3.06 3.24
CA ARG A 54 19.85 4.22 3.52
C ARG A 54 19.56 5.33 2.50
N LEU A 55 19.21 6.50 3.02
CA LEU A 55 19.05 7.71 2.22
C LEU A 55 20.38 8.49 2.28
N LYS A 56 21.01 8.73 1.13
CA LYS A 56 22.31 9.41 1.05
C LYS A 56 22.24 10.91 1.34
N ASN A 57 21.04 11.49 1.26
CA ASN A 57 20.78 12.92 1.36
C ASN A 57 19.96 13.23 2.63
N ASP A 58 19.91 14.51 3.01
CA ASP A 58 19.03 15.00 4.06
C ASP A 58 17.57 14.62 3.75
N ILE A 59 16.97 13.83 4.64
CA ILE A 59 15.60 13.34 4.57
C ILE A 59 14.61 14.49 4.43
N LEU A 60 14.83 15.60 5.15
CA LEU A 60 13.91 16.74 5.10
C LEU A 60 14.05 17.50 3.78
N ALA A 61 15.25 17.58 3.21
CA ALA A 61 15.45 18.17 1.88
C ALA A 61 14.74 17.34 0.80
N PHE A 62 14.78 16.01 0.91
CA PHE A 62 14.05 15.12 0.01
C PHE A 62 12.53 15.24 0.20
N ALA A 63 12.05 15.22 1.46
CA ALA A 63 10.65 15.39 1.79
C ALA A 63 10.09 16.68 1.21
N ARG A 64 10.79 17.82 1.31
CA ARG A 64 10.35 19.11 0.73
C ARG A 64 10.10 19.07 -0.78
N ARG A 65 10.71 18.13 -1.51
CA ARG A 65 10.54 18.00 -2.96
C ARG A 65 9.31 17.16 -3.34
N TYR A 66 8.95 16.18 -2.52
CA TYR A 66 7.95 15.17 -2.88
C TYR A 66 6.72 15.17 -1.97
N TYR A 67 6.81 15.71 -0.77
CA TYR A 67 5.74 15.66 0.22
C TYR A 67 5.01 16.99 0.35
N SER A 68 3.80 16.93 0.87
CA SER A 68 3.03 18.13 1.19
C SER A 68 3.67 18.89 2.36
N PRO A 69 3.41 20.20 2.51
CA PRO A 69 3.93 20.97 3.64
C PRO A 69 3.59 20.34 5.00
N HIS A 70 2.41 19.73 5.14
CA HIS A 70 1.98 19.07 6.37
C HIS A 70 2.79 17.81 6.70
N GLU A 71 3.05 16.96 5.70
CA GLU A 71 3.90 15.77 5.85
C GLU A 71 5.35 16.16 6.19
N VAL A 72 5.87 17.21 5.54
CA VAL A 72 7.22 17.74 5.83
C VAL A 72 7.30 18.27 7.26
N GLU A 73 6.29 19.00 7.71
CA GLU A 73 6.20 19.50 9.07
C GLU A 73 6.15 18.36 10.08
N MET A 74 5.30 17.35 9.86
CA MET A 74 5.24 16.16 10.72
C MET A 74 6.61 15.48 10.84
N LEU A 75 7.30 15.23 9.72
CA LEU A 75 8.64 14.63 9.74
C LEU A 75 9.68 15.51 10.45
N ALA A 76 9.56 16.83 10.35
CA ALA A 76 10.47 17.76 11.00
C ALA A 76 10.31 17.76 12.54
N HIS A 77 9.14 17.42 13.06
CA HIS A 77 8.87 17.32 14.50
C HIS A 77 9.41 16.03 15.15
N ILE A 78 9.77 15.01 14.36
CA ILE A 78 10.34 13.77 14.90
C ILE A 78 11.82 14.00 15.22
N GLU A 79 12.21 14.04 16.50
CA GLU A 79 13.59 14.30 16.91
C GLU A 79 14.55 13.14 16.60
N ASP A 80 14.10 11.90 16.80
CA ASP A 80 14.91 10.70 16.52
C ASP A 80 15.11 10.52 15.00
N PRO A 81 16.37 10.57 14.49
CA PRO A 81 16.66 10.41 13.08
C PRO A 81 16.23 9.06 12.49
N GLU A 82 16.33 7.97 13.25
CA GLU A 82 15.94 6.65 12.75
C GLU A 82 14.42 6.50 12.68
N LEU A 83 13.71 6.99 13.69
CA LEU A 83 12.24 7.06 13.64
C LEU A 83 11.77 7.93 12.48
N ARG A 84 12.39 9.11 12.29
CA ARG A 84 12.08 10.01 11.16
C ARG A 84 12.30 9.32 9.81
N ARG A 85 13.38 8.54 9.68
CA ARG A 85 13.67 7.77 8.47
C ARG A 85 12.61 6.68 8.23
N HIS A 86 12.18 5.97 9.27
CA HIS A 86 11.12 4.98 9.14
C HIS A 86 9.79 5.62 8.70
N GLU A 87 9.38 6.73 9.33
CA GLU A 87 8.15 7.44 8.94
C GLU A 87 8.22 8.00 7.52
N PHE A 88 9.39 8.51 7.11
CA PHE A 88 9.63 8.90 5.73
C PHE A 88 9.41 7.72 4.76
N ILE A 89 9.99 6.54 5.03
CA ILE A 89 9.83 5.38 4.13
C ILE A 89 8.37 4.90 4.09
N LYS A 90 7.67 4.87 5.24
CA LYS A 90 6.24 4.51 5.29
C LYS A 90 5.39 5.45 4.43
N LEU A 91 5.60 6.76 4.57
CA LEU A 91 4.92 7.76 3.74
C LEU A 91 5.25 7.60 2.26
N TRP A 92 6.52 7.39 1.92
CA TRP A 92 6.94 7.12 0.54
C TRP A 92 6.17 5.93 -0.05
N THR A 93 6.18 4.81 0.65
CA THR A 93 5.53 3.56 0.23
C THR A 93 4.03 3.77 -0.01
N LEU A 94 3.35 4.49 0.90
CA LEU A 94 1.92 4.83 0.76
C LEU A 94 1.62 5.70 -0.46
N LYS A 95 2.42 6.76 -0.68
CA LYS A 95 2.21 7.67 -1.80
C LYS A 95 2.49 6.98 -3.13
N GLU A 96 3.51 6.13 -3.21
CA GLU A 96 3.82 5.32 -4.39
C GLU A 96 2.68 4.33 -4.71
N ALA A 97 2.18 3.62 -3.69
CA ALA A 97 1.04 2.72 -3.87
C ALA A 97 -0.19 3.48 -4.37
N TYR A 98 -0.44 4.69 -3.88
CA TYR A 98 -1.52 5.54 -4.38
C TYR A 98 -1.35 5.92 -5.86
N VAL A 99 -0.18 6.45 -6.22
CA VAL A 99 0.11 6.88 -7.60
C VAL A 99 0.03 5.71 -8.58
N LYS A 100 0.47 4.52 -8.15
CA LYS A 100 0.34 3.28 -8.91
C LYS A 100 -1.13 2.88 -9.10
N ALA A 101 -1.96 3.00 -8.07
CA ALA A 101 -3.39 2.69 -8.15
C ALA A 101 -4.14 3.64 -9.09
N LEU A 102 -3.74 4.91 -9.17
CA LEU A 102 -4.30 5.88 -10.13
C LEU A 102 -4.03 5.52 -11.59
N GLY A 103 -3.00 4.71 -11.88
CA GLY A 103 -2.69 4.23 -13.23
C GLY A 103 -2.21 5.31 -14.22
N ARG A 104 -1.91 6.53 -13.76
CA ARG A 104 -1.52 7.67 -14.63
C ARG A 104 -0.03 7.75 -14.94
N GLY A 105 0.79 6.90 -14.30
CA GLY A 105 2.25 6.92 -14.39
C GLY A 105 2.90 8.06 -13.60
N PHE A 106 4.18 7.89 -13.25
CA PHE A 106 4.96 8.81 -12.40
C PHE A 106 4.93 10.28 -12.84
N SER A 107 4.90 10.55 -14.13
CA SER A 107 4.96 11.91 -14.69
C SER A 107 3.66 12.70 -14.52
N ALA A 108 2.54 12.04 -14.22
CA ALA A 108 1.20 12.64 -14.25
C ALA A 108 0.62 12.91 -12.85
N SER A 109 1.32 12.61 -11.76
CA SER A 109 0.82 12.80 -10.40
C SER A 109 1.94 13.29 -9.49
N PRO A 110 2.15 14.62 -9.38
CA PRO A 110 3.17 15.17 -8.52
C PRO A 110 2.82 14.84 -7.06
N PHE A 111 3.73 14.18 -6.35
CA PHE A 111 3.51 13.67 -5.00
C PHE A 111 3.13 14.77 -3.97
N ASN A 112 3.41 16.03 -4.27
CA ASN A 112 3.08 17.18 -3.41
C ASN A 112 1.65 17.72 -3.60
N THR A 113 0.85 17.17 -4.52
CA THR A 113 -0.54 17.62 -4.75
C THR A 113 -1.55 16.96 -3.81
N PHE A 114 -1.10 16.00 -2.99
CA PHE A 114 -1.93 15.34 -2.01
C PHE A 114 -1.14 15.05 -0.73
N THR A 115 -1.88 14.88 0.36
CA THR A 115 -1.38 14.58 1.70
C THR A 115 -1.92 13.23 2.12
N ILE A 116 -1.04 12.33 2.55
CA ILE A 116 -1.40 11.10 3.25
C ILE A 116 -1.47 11.41 4.74
N ARG A 117 -2.62 11.13 5.36
CA ARG A 117 -2.77 11.21 6.81
C ARG A 117 -2.73 9.81 7.40
N LEU A 118 -1.73 9.57 8.25
CA LEU A 118 -1.74 8.46 9.20
C LEU A 118 -2.35 8.99 10.49
N ARG A 119 -3.49 8.44 10.94
CA ARG A 119 -4.00 8.74 12.28
C ARG A 119 -3.17 7.96 13.29
N ASP A 120 -2.48 8.69 14.16
CA ASP A 120 -1.50 8.11 15.07
C ASP A 120 -2.15 7.41 16.29
N HIS A 121 -1.61 6.23 16.62
CA HIS A 121 -1.68 5.64 17.96
C HIS A 121 -0.64 6.30 18.88
N MET A 122 -0.76 7.61 19.10
CA MET A 122 -0.02 8.28 20.17
C MET A 122 -0.84 8.21 21.47
N LYS A 123 -1.04 6.99 21.98
CA LYS A 123 -1.32 6.75 23.40
C LYS A 123 -0.51 5.55 23.89
N GLU A 124 0.45 5.86 24.75
CA GLU A 124 1.20 4.93 25.56
C GLU A 124 0.29 3.85 26.18
N GLY A 125 0.69 2.59 26.02
CA GLY A 125 0.33 1.47 26.90
C GLY A 125 -1.16 1.21 27.12
N ILE A 126 -1.81 0.47 26.21
CA ILE A 126 -2.84 -0.52 26.56
C ILE A 126 -2.76 -1.65 25.52
N HIS A 127 -2.68 -2.89 25.99
CA HIS A 127 -2.88 -4.09 25.17
C HIS A 127 -4.25 -4.03 24.48
N VAL A 128 -4.29 -3.66 23.20
CA VAL A 128 -5.51 -3.76 22.38
C VAL A 128 -5.57 -5.18 21.83
N LEU A 129 -6.60 -5.93 22.25
CA LEU A 129 -6.90 -7.25 21.70
C LEU A 129 -7.20 -7.17 20.19
N PRO A 130 -6.91 -8.23 19.40
CA PRO A 130 -7.04 -8.23 17.94
C PRO A 130 -8.48 -8.14 17.39
N HIS A 131 -9.48 -7.77 18.20
CA HIS A 131 -10.91 -7.86 17.85
C HIS A 131 -11.69 -6.55 17.97
N VAL A 132 -11.04 -5.41 18.22
CA VAL A 132 -11.71 -4.11 18.19
C VAL A 132 -11.37 -3.40 16.89
N ILE A 133 -12.35 -3.33 15.98
CA ILE A 133 -12.30 -2.49 14.78
C ILE A 133 -12.45 -1.03 15.24
N SER A 134 -11.34 -0.33 15.48
CA SER A 134 -11.37 1.12 15.75
C SER A 134 -11.09 1.91 14.47
N LYS A 135 -11.86 2.99 14.24
CA LYS A 135 -11.68 3.99 13.16
C LYS A 135 -10.35 4.78 13.25
N GLU A 136 -9.49 4.40 14.19
CA GLU A 136 -8.27 5.10 14.57
C GLU A 136 -7.09 4.74 13.65
N ASN A 137 -7.19 3.65 12.89
CA ASN A 137 -6.15 3.19 11.96
C ASN A 137 -6.37 3.62 10.51
N GLU A 138 -7.37 4.46 10.22
CA GLU A 138 -7.68 4.82 8.84
C GLU A 138 -6.59 5.73 8.25
N ILE A 139 -6.08 5.34 7.09
CA ILE A 139 -5.17 6.14 6.27
C ILE A 139 -6.00 6.77 5.15
N SER A 140 -5.87 8.08 4.94
CA SER A 140 -6.57 8.81 3.89
C SER A 140 -5.61 9.60 3.01
N ALA A 141 -6.01 9.82 1.76
CA ALA A 141 -5.37 10.77 0.86
C ALA A 141 -6.29 11.99 0.68
N GLU A 142 -5.76 13.19 0.90
CA GLU A 142 -6.48 14.45 0.77
C GLU A 142 -5.75 15.38 -0.22
N PRO A 143 -6.46 16.15 -1.07
CA PRO A 143 -5.80 17.11 -1.94
C PRO A 143 -5.10 18.21 -1.13
N SER A 144 -3.91 18.58 -1.59
CA SER A 144 -3.15 19.71 -1.04
C SER A 144 -3.57 20.99 -1.77
N GLY A 145 -4.78 21.49 -1.51
CA GLY A 145 -5.34 22.72 -2.10
C GLY A 145 -6.77 22.56 -2.65
N ASP A 146 -7.26 23.54 -3.42
CA ASP A 146 -8.63 23.62 -3.97
C ASP A 146 -8.93 22.62 -5.11
N LEU A 147 -8.18 21.52 -5.22
CA LEU A 147 -8.37 20.53 -6.27
C LEU A 147 -9.47 19.54 -5.85
N GLU A 148 -10.71 19.83 -6.23
CA GLU A 148 -11.94 19.10 -5.87
C GLU A 148 -12.05 17.63 -6.36
N ASN A 149 -10.99 17.04 -6.95
CA ASN A 149 -11.13 15.79 -7.72
C ASN A 149 -10.15 14.67 -7.36
N LEU A 150 -9.71 14.59 -6.10
CA LEU A 150 -9.25 13.31 -5.54
C LEU A 150 -10.46 12.67 -4.86
N SER A 151 -11.05 11.67 -5.51
CA SER A 151 -12.14 10.92 -4.90
C SER A 151 -11.66 10.34 -3.57
N SER A 152 -12.42 10.51 -2.49
CA SER A 152 -12.18 9.91 -1.16
C SER A 152 -12.37 8.38 -1.15
N ASN A 153 -12.34 7.78 -2.33
CA ASN A 153 -12.71 6.41 -2.63
C ASN A 153 -11.48 5.50 -2.64
N TRP A 154 -10.53 5.69 -1.73
CA TRP A 154 -9.35 4.83 -1.64
C TRP A 154 -9.25 4.19 -0.26
N HIS A 155 -9.02 2.87 -0.23
CA HIS A 155 -8.58 2.16 0.95
C HIS A 155 -7.07 1.98 0.89
N PHE A 156 -6.43 2.24 2.03
CA PHE A 156 -5.01 2.07 2.22
C PHE A 156 -4.77 1.01 3.28
N VAL A 157 -3.74 0.20 3.08
CA VAL A 157 -3.21 -0.74 4.07
C VAL A 157 -1.69 -0.60 4.07
N LEU A 158 -1.11 -0.37 5.25
CA LEU A 158 0.33 -0.33 5.47
C LEU A 158 0.75 -1.53 6.32
N LEU A 159 1.72 -2.28 5.83
CA LEU A 159 2.19 -3.53 6.40
C LEU A 159 3.69 -3.46 6.66
N GLU A 160 4.14 -4.16 7.71
CA GLU A 160 5.53 -4.62 7.82
C GLU A 160 5.58 -6.09 7.42
N LEU A 161 6.45 -6.42 6.47
CA LEU A 161 6.65 -7.78 5.97
C LEU A 161 8.00 -8.31 6.45
N LEU A 162 7.98 -9.49 7.09
CA LEU A 162 9.15 -10.25 7.51
C LEU A 162 10.16 -9.42 8.31
N GLY A 163 9.68 -8.41 9.05
CA GLY A 163 10.51 -7.48 9.83
C GLY A 163 11.47 -6.59 9.03
N SER A 164 11.45 -6.67 7.70
CA SER A 164 12.52 -6.12 6.83
C SER A 164 12.01 -5.12 5.80
N HIS A 165 10.72 -5.16 5.48
CA HIS A 165 10.13 -4.33 4.43
C HIS A 165 8.87 -3.64 4.94
N TYR A 166 8.63 -2.43 4.46
CA TYR A 166 7.30 -1.84 4.45
C TYR A 166 6.62 -2.17 3.13
N ALA A 167 5.33 -2.47 3.19
CA ALA A 167 4.49 -2.65 2.01
C ALA A 167 3.23 -1.82 2.17
N ALA A 168 2.86 -1.08 1.13
CA ALA A 168 1.60 -0.34 1.08
C ALA A 168 0.72 -0.88 -0.05
N VAL A 169 -0.56 -1.04 0.23
CA VAL A 169 -1.58 -1.41 -0.73
C VAL A 169 -2.62 -0.30 -0.77
N CYS A 170 -2.96 0.16 -1.96
CA CYS A 170 -4.02 1.13 -2.22
C CYS A 170 -5.03 0.54 -3.20
N ILE A 171 -6.32 0.53 -2.84
CA ILE A 171 -7.40 -0.06 -3.63
C ILE A 171 -8.57 0.91 -3.70
N GLU A 172 -9.20 1.03 -4.86
CA GLU A 172 -10.41 1.86 -5.01
C GLU A 172 -11.61 1.25 -4.27
N LYS A 173 -12.39 2.09 -3.59
CA LYS A 173 -13.64 1.72 -2.92
C LYS A 173 -14.72 1.48 -3.97
N ASP A 174 -15.46 0.39 -3.82
CA ASP A 174 -16.65 0.16 -4.61
C ASP A 174 -17.73 1.20 -4.24
N SER A 175 -18.16 2.00 -5.22
CA SER A 175 -19.08 3.12 -5.04
C SER A 175 -20.51 2.69 -4.71
N THR A 176 -20.83 1.39 -4.79
CA THR A 176 -22.17 0.87 -4.50
C THR A 176 -22.47 0.73 -3.00
N ASN A 177 -21.53 1.02 -2.10
CA ASN A 177 -21.67 0.84 -0.65
C ASN A 177 -21.36 2.12 0.16
N GLU A 178 -21.82 3.29 -0.28
CA GLU A 178 -21.61 4.56 0.44
C GLU A 178 -22.24 4.60 1.86
N ASP A 179 -23.18 3.70 2.18
CA ASP A 179 -23.98 3.77 3.41
C ASP A 179 -23.59 2.76 4.51
N LYS A 180 -22.51 2.00 4.32
CA LYS A 180 -21.93 1.12 5.35
C LYS A 180 -20.54 1.64 5.67
N GLY A 181 -20.31 2.04 6.92
CA GLY A 181 -19.02 2.58 7.36
C GLY A 181 -17.82 1.71 6.93
N SER A 182 -16.61 2.31 6.90
CA SER A 182 -15.36 1.69 6.41
C SER A 182 -15.32 0.18 6.63
N ILE A 183 -15.45 -0.59 5.53
CA ILE A 183 -15.44 -2.06 5.56
C ILE A 183 -13.97 -2.49 5.41
N PRO A 184 -13.44 -3.37 6.28
CA PRO A 184 -12.06 -3.83 6.15
C PRO A 184 -11.84 -4.50 4.80
N VAL A 185 -10.71 -4.18 4.17
CA VAL A 185 -10.25 -4.90 2.99
C VAL A 185 -9.84 -6.31 3.42
N ASN A 186 -10.52 -7.31 2.88
CA ASN A 186 -10.12 -8.70 3.03
C ASN A 186 -8.87 -8.96 2.19
N MET A 187 -7.81 -9.46 2.80
CA MET A 187 -6.54 -9.70 2.12
C MET A 187 -5.98 -11.07 2.48
N THR A 188 -5.49 -11.77 1.47
CA THR A 188 -4.67 -12.97 1.63
C THR A 188 -3.26 -12.63 1.16
N ILE A 189 -2.26 -12.89 2.01
CA ILE A 189 -0.86 -12.62 1.71
C ILE A 189 -0.14 -13.96 1.63
N ARG A 190 0.57 -14.17 0.51
CA ARG A 190 1.35 -15.38 0.28
C ARG A 190 2.82 -15.03 0.10
N LYS A 191 3.68 -15.86 0.69
CA LYS A 191 5.12 -15.86 0.44
C LYS A 191 5.40 -16.98 -0.55
N THR A 192 5.98 -16.62 -1.69
CA THR A 192 6.30 -17.56 -2.75
C THR A 192 7.79 -17.52 -3.05
N ILE A 193 8.46 -18.67 -2.97
CA ILE A 193 9.78 -18.88 -3.57
C ILE A 193 9.56 -19.74 -4.82
N PRO A 194 9.83 -19.23 -6.03
CA PRO A 194 9.56 -19.94 -7.26
C PRO A 194 10.12 -21.37 -7.24
N PHE A 195 9.24 -22.34 -7.53
CA PHE A 195 9.55 -23.77 -7.56
C PHE A 195 9.94 -24.43 -6.22
N VAL A 196 9.86 -23.71 -5.10
CA VAL A 196 10.28 -24.22 -3.78
C VAL A 196 9.12 -24.23 -2.80
N GLU A 197 8.47 -23.08 -2.58
CA GLU A 197 7.41 -22.95 -1.57
C GLU A 197 6.39 -21.90 -1.98
N ASP A 198 5.15 -22.10 -1.56
CA ASP A 198 4.09 -21.11 -1.66
C ASP A 198 3.18 -21.22 -0.42
N GLU A 199 3.39 -20.33 0.54
CA GLU A 199 2.80 -20.38 1.87
C GLU A 199 1.88 -19.17 2.09
N CYS A 200 0.69 -19.41 2.65
CA CYS A 200 -0.16 -18.32 3.16
C CYS A 200 0.44 -17.81 4.47
N ILE A 201 0.88 -16.55 4.48
CA ILE A 201 1.48 -15.91 5.67
C ILE A 201 0.51 -14.93 6.35
N SER A 202 -0.73 -14.84 5.87
CA SER A 202 -1.81 -14.10 6.52
C SER A 202 -1.96 -14.49 7.99
N GLY A 203 -2.07 -13.50 8.88
CA GLY A 203 -2.33 -13.76 10.31
C GLY A 203 -1.17 -14.44 11.06
N THR A 204 0.01 -14.57 10.44
CA THR A 204 1.24 -14.97 11.11
C THR A 204 2.00 -13.73 11.63
N ASP A 205 2.96 -13.94 12.55
CA ASP A 205 3.83 -12.86 13.07
C ASP A 205 4.77 -12.27 11.99
N THR A 206 4.79 -12.84 10.79
CA THR A 206 5.58 -12.34 9.66
C THR A 206 4.93 -11.17 8.92
N VAL A 207 3.64 -10.90 9.19
CA VAL A 207 2.91 -9.75 8.65
C VAL A 207 2.32 -8.95 9.80
N ALA A 208 2.81 -7.73 9.99
CA ALA A 208 2.21 -6.79 10.93
C ALA A 208 1.46 -5.69 10.18
N VAL A 209 0.17 -5.50 10.48
CA VAL A 209 -0.60 -4.36 9.98
C VAL A 209 -0.23 -3.14 10.82
N ILE A 210 0.46 -2.17 10.20
CA ILE A 210 0.84 -0.91 10.84
C ILE A 210 -0.34 0.07 10.82
N GLY A 211 -1.07 0.11 9.71
CA GLY A 211 -2.19 1.02 9.53
C GLY A 211 -3.08 0.61 8.37
N GLY A 212 -4.24 1.26 8.28
CA GLY A 212 -5.30 0.89 7.37
C GLY A 212 -6.27 -0.13 7.96
N LEU A 213 -7.53 -0.08 7.50
CA LEU A 213 -8.55 -1.02 7.92
C LEU A 213 -8.53 -2.26 7.03
N SER A 214 -8.03 -3.37 7.56
CA SER A 214 -7.88 -4.63 6.83
C SER A 214 -8.24 -5.83 7.70
N LYS A 215 -8.58 -6.94 7.03
CA LYS A 215 -8.78 -8.25 7.65
C LYS A 215 -7.93 -9.27 6.90
N LEU A 216 -6.92 -9.82 7.57
CA LEU A 216 -6.09 -10.89 7.02
C LEU A 216 -6.87 -12.20 7.07
N LEU A 217 -7.03 -12.85 5.91
CA LEU A 217 -7.73 -14.13 5.76
C LEU A 217 -6.70 -15.26 5.75
N VAL A 218 -6.86 -16.20 6.69
CA VAL A 218 -6.04 -17.41 6.85
C VAL A 218 -6.59 -18.54 5.98
#